data_AF-A0A6J6YLQ9-F1
#
_entry.id   AF-A0A6J6YLQ9-F1
#
_cell.length_a   1.000
_cell.length_b   1.000
_cell.length_c   1.000
_cell.angle_alpha   90.00
_cell.angle_beta   90.00
_cell.angle_gamma   90.00
#
_symmetry.space_group_name_H-M   'P 1'
#
loop_
_entity.id
_entity.type
_entity.pdbx_description
1 polymer ?
#
loop_
_entity_poly.entity_id
_entity_poly.type
_entity_poly.pdbx_seq_one_letter_code
_entity_poly.pdbx_strand_id
1 'polypeptide(L)' 'MMIHIASAINFLALDNQEDGTIAGEGLSALQTFAYFVALPIALFAVISVISYASSGDRKKSKNAASSITSIE' A
#
# COMPACT_ATOMS: atom_id res chain seq x y z
N MET A 1 9.33 17.75 -32.14
CA MET A 1 9.85 18.14 -30.81
C MET A 1 9.18 17.33 -29.69
N MET A 2 9.22 16.00 -29.75
CA MET A 2 8.65 15.10 -28.73
C MET A 2 9.60 13.97 -28.32
N ILE A 3 10.80 13.94 -28.92
CA ILE A 3 11.78 12.85 -28.76
C ILE A 3 12.64 13.08 -27.50
N HIS A 4 12.78 14.33 -27.05
CA HIS A 4 13.68 14.70 -25.95
C HIS A 4 13.21 14.22 -24.56
N ILE A 5 11.89 14.14 -24.32
CA ILE A 5 11.36 13.67 -23.03
C ILE A 5 11.56 12.14 -22.92
N ALA A 6 11.22 11.40 -23.97
CA ALA A 6 11.37 9.94 -23.99
C ALA A 6 12.85 9.50 -23.90
N SER A 7 13.78 10.25 -24.51
CA SER A 7 15.21 9.95 -24.41
C SER A 7 15.79 10.27 -23.03
N ALA A 8 15.34 11.33 -22.37
CA ALA A 8 15.78 11.68 -21.02
C ALA A 8 15.36 10.63 -19.98
N ILE A 9 14.17 10.03 -20.15
CA ILE A 9 13.67 8.97 -19.27
C ILE A 9 14.52 7.68 -19.39
N ASN A 10 14.93 7.31 -20.61
CA ASN A 10 15.80 6.16 -20.83
C ASN A 10 17.23 6.40 -20.32
N PHE A 11 17.75 7.63 -20.45
CA PHE A 11 19.09 7.99 -19.96
C PHE A 11 19.22 7.87 -18.43
N LEU A 12 18.19 8.27 -17.68
CA LEU A 12 18.18 8.15 -16.21
C LEU A 12 18.09 6.69 -15.71
N ALA A 13 17.61 5.76 -16.55
CA ALA A 13 17.46 4.35 -16.19
C ALA A 13 18.76 3.54 -16.34
N LEU A 14 19.70 4.00 -17.17
CA LEU A 14 20.93 3.25 -17.50
C LEU A 14 22.15 3.67 -16.67
N ASP A 15 22.16 4.86 -16.07
CA ASP A 15 23.33 5.41 -15.35
C ASP A 15 23.54 4.82 -13.93
N ASN A 16 22.55 4.10 -13.38
CA ASN A 16 22.60 3.48 -12.04
C ASN A 16 22.77 1.94 -12.06
N GLN A 17 23.09 1.37 -13.22
CA GLN A 17 23.29 -0.08 -13.36
C GLN A 17 24.78 -0.40 -13.19
N GLU A 18 25.14 -1.12 -12.12
CA GLU A 18 26.50 -1.60 -11.89
C GLU A 18 26.95 -2.57 -13.01
N ASP A 19 28.26 -2.68 -13.25
CA ASP A 19 28.83 -3.62 -14.22
C ASP A 19 28.39 -5.07 -13.89
N GLY A 20 27.83 -5.77 -14.89
CA GLY A 20 27.24 -7.10 -14.73
C GLY A 20 25.73 -7.13 -14.42
N THR A 21 25.06 -5.98 -14.33
CA THR A 21 23.61 -5.96 -14.12
C THR A 21 22.85 -6.46 -15.35
N ILE A 22 22.10 -7.56 -15.19
CA ILE A 22 21.17 -8.08 -16.20
C ILE A 22 19.74 -7.75 -15.74
N ALA A 23 19.38 -6.47 -15.76
CA ALA A 23 18.01 -6.07 -15.51
C ALA A 23 17.17 -6.33 -16.78
N GLY A 24 16.07 -7.07 -16.62
CA GLY A 24 15.07 -7.24 -17.68
C GLY A 24 14.31 -5.94 -17.94
N GLU A 25 13.48 -5.94 -18.98
CA GLU A 25 12.62 -4.79 -19.28
C GLU A 25 11.74 -4.42 -18.07
N GLY A 26 11.66 -3.12 -17.78
CA GLY A 26 10.85 -2.60 -16.69
C GLY A 26 9.37 -2.87 -16.91
N LEU A 27 8.60 -2.99 -15.81
CA LEU A 27 7.15 -3.11 -15.88
C LEU A 27 6.53 -1.86 -16.50
N SER A 28 5.48 -2.06 -17.30
CA SER A 28 4.67 -0.94 -17.80
C SER A 28 4.07 -0.13 -16.64
N ALA A 29 3.79 1.16 -16.87
CA ALA A 29 3.24 2.04 -15.84
C ALA A 29 1.94 1.48 -15.21
N LEU A 30 1.10 0.83 -16.01
CA LEU A 30 -0.13 0.21 -15.53
C LEU A 30 0.15 -1.00 -14.62
N GLN A 31 1.12 -1.85 -14.98
CA GLN A 31 1.49 -3.00 -14.16
C GLN A 31 2.14 -2.55 -12.84
N THR A 32 3.02 -1.56 -12.88
CA THR A 32 3.63 -1.00 -11.67
C THR A 32 2.58 -0.42 -10.74
N PHE A 33 1.65 0.39 -11.25
CA PHE A 33 0.55 0.90 -10.45
C PHE A 33 -0.33 -0.23 -9.89
N ALA A 34 -0.67 -1.21 -10.72
CA ALA A 34 -1.50 -2.33 -10.31
C ALA A 34 -0.85 -3.14 -9.17
N TYR A 35 0.44 -3.48 -9.29
CA TYR A 35 1.12 -4.35 -8.32
C TYR A 35 1.55 -3.64 -7.05
N PHE A 36 1.99 -2.38 -7.14
CA PHE A 36 2.57 -1.69 -6.00
C PHE A 36 1.62 -0.71 -5.31
N VAL A 37 0.46 -0.41 -5.92
CA VAL A 37 -0.53 0.51 -5.34
C VAL A 37 -1.90 -0.15 -5.24
N ALA A 38 -2.46 -0.58 -6.38
CA ALA A 38 -3.83 -1.09 -6.40
C ALA A 38 -3.98 -2.41 -5.62
N LEU A 39 -3.07 -3.36 -5.85
CA LEU A 39 -3.10 -4.68 -5.22
C LEU A 39 -2.94 -4.60 -3.68
N PRO A 40 -1.97 -3.84 -3.12
CA PRO A 40 -1.89 -3.65 -1.67
C PRO A 40 -3.13 -2.98 -1.06
N ILE A 41 -3.67 -1.94 -1.70
CA ILE A 41 -4.88 -1.25 -1.23
C ILE A 41 -6.09 -2.18 -1.27
N ALA A 42 -6.26 -2.92 -2.36
CA ALA A 42 -7.35 -3.89 -2.49
C ALA A 42 -7.27 -4.97 -1.41
N LEU A 43 -6.07 -5.53 -1.17
CA LEU A 43 -5.86 -6.53 -0.13
C LEU A 43 -6.22 -5.96 1.26
N PHE A 44 -5.75 -4.76 1.58
CA PHE A 44 -6.11 -4.08 2.84
C PHE A 44 -7.62 -3.84 2.97
N ALA A 45 -8.28 -3.38 1.91
CA ALA A 45 -9.71 -3.13 1.91
C ALA A 45 -10.51 -4.43 2.15
N VAL A 46 -10.13 -5.52 1.48
CA VAL A 46 -10.76 -6.84 1.67
C VAL A 46 -10.61 -7.30 3.12
N ILE A 47 -9.40 -7.25 3.69
CA ILE A 47 -9.16 -7.64 5.08
C ILE A 47 -9.95 -6.76 6.04
N SER A 48 -10.04 -5.45 5.77
CA SER A 48 -10.80 -4.50 6.59
C SER A 48 -12.29 -4.84 6.59
N VAL A 49 -12.86 -5.12 5.42
CA VAL A 49 -14.27 -5.52 5.28
C VAL A 49 -14.53 -6.83 6.02
N ILE A 50 -13.68 -7.83 5.84
CA ILE A 50 -13.80 -9.12 6.54
C ILE A 50 -13.71 -8.92 8.05
N SER A 51 -12.74 -8.14 8.51
CA SER A 51 -12.53 -7.87 9.94
C SER A 51 -13.67 -7.10 10.57
N TYR A 52 -14.25 -6.14 9.84
CA TYR A 52 -15.43 -5.40 10.27
C TYR A 52 -16.65 -6.31 10.36
N ALA A 53 -16.94 -7.06 9.30
CA ALA A 53 -18.06 -8.00 9.26
C ALA A 53 -17.93 -9.10 10.34
N SER A 54 -16.70 -9.53 10.64
CA SER A 54 -16.42 -10.56 11.65
C SER A 54 -16.37 -10.01 13.09
N SER A 55 -16.31 -8.68 13.30
CA SER A 55 -16.14 -8.10 14.64
C SER A 55 -17.33 -8.30 15.58
N GLY A 56 -18.48 -8.77 15.05
CA GLY A 56 -19.71 -9.04 15.79
C GLY A 56 -20.27 -7.80 16.51
N ASP A 57 -21.47 -7.93 17.08
CA ASP A 57 -21.97 -6.95 18.05
C ASP A 57 -21.10 -7.03 19.31
N ARG A 58 -20.04 -6.20 19.37
CA ARG A 58 -19.36 -5.93 20.62
C ARG A 58 -20.40 -5.27 21.52
N LYS A 59 -21.05 -6.06 22.39
CA LYS A 59 -21.95 -5.54 23.43
C LYS A 59 -21.21 -4.36 24.07
N LYS A 60 -21.70 -3.12 23.87
CA LYS A 60 -21.21 -1.98 24.63
C LYS A 60 -21.35 -2.40 26.08
N SER A 61 -20.22 -2.69 26.73
CA SER A 61 -20.21 -2.87 28.17
C SER A 61 -20.82 -1.60 28.74
N LYS A 62 -22.06 -1.72 29.25
CA LYS A 62 -22.73 -0.64 29.97
C LYS A 62 -22.02 -0.35 31.31
N ASN A 63 -20.88 -1.02 31.58
CA ASN A 63 -20.01 -0.84 32.74
C ASN A 63 -18.74 -0.06 32.39
N ALA A 64 -18.82 0.91 31.46
CA ALA A 64 -17.83 2.00 31.38
C ALA A 64 -18.09 3.10 32.44
N ALA A 65 -18.94 2.80 33.42
CA ALA A 65 -19.03 3.50 34.68
C ALA A 65 -18.75 2.49 35.79
N SER A 66 -17.77 2.80 36.65
CA SER A 66 -17.53 2.22 37.98
C SER A 66 -16.12 1.63 38.16
N SER A 67 -15.39 2.31 39.06
CA SER A 67 -14.50 1.71 40.05
C SER A 67 -13.01 1.56 39.75
N ILE A 68 -12.28 2.65 39.48
CA ILE A 68 -10.86 2.77 39.90
C ILE A 68 -10.53 4.09 40.63
N THR A 69 -11.39 5.12 40.60
CA THR A 69 -11.17 6.38 41.35
C THR A 69 -12.44 6.89 42.04
N SER A 70 -12.94 6.15 43.03
CA SER A 70 -13.74 6.74 44.11
C SER A 70 -12.90 6.67 45.38
N ILE A 71 -12.60 7.84 45.96
CA ILE A 71 -11.99 8.00 47.28
C ILE A 71 -13.11 8.59 48.15
N GLU A 72 -13.38 7.96 49.29
CA GLU A 72 -14.28 8.43 50.36
C GLU A 72 -13.65 9.51 51.23
#